data_AF-A0A0F9TA71-F1
#
_entry.id   AF-A0A0F9TA71-F1
#
_cell.length_a   1.000
_cell.length_b   1.000
_cell.length_c   1.000
_cell.angle_alpha   90.00
_cell.angle_beta   90.00
_cell.angle_gamma   90.00
#
_symmetry.space_group_name_H-M   'P 1'
#
loop_
_entity.id
_entity.type
_entity.pdbx_description
1 polymer ?
#
loop_
_entity_poly.entity_id
_entity_poly.type
_entity_poly.pdbx_seq_one_letter_code
_entity_poly.pdbx_strand_id
1 'polypeptide(L)'
;MRSTVRTGIEYQSLIPGLVPEYEEREAARFGHYTWRDWLSLPYLDRVVGVAHYRMFHLIELHHNDAVITEQERRERQARASQG
;
A
#
# COMPACT_ATOMS: atom_id res chain seq x y z
N MET A 1 17.69 -5.76 -15.43
CA MET A 1 18.43 -5.89 -14.16
C MET A 1 17.74 -4.97 -13.15
N ARG A 2 16.89 -5.51 -12.26
CA ARG A 2 16.15 -4.70 -11.27
C ARG A 2 17.09 -4.40 -10.11
N SER A 3 17.50 -3.13 -9.96
CA SER A 3 18.31 -2.67 -8.83
C SER A 3 17.39 -2.54 -7.61
N THR A 4 17.58 -3.39 -6.61
CA THR A 4 16.92 -3.25 -5.31
C THR A 4 17.65 -2.16 -4.52
N VAL A 5 16.98 -1.03 -4.28
CA VAL A 5 17.57 0.06 -3.48
C VAL A 5 17.52 -0.34 -2.00
N ARG A 6 18.67 -0.68 -1.43
CA ARG A 6 18.83 -0.87 0.02
C ARG A 6 18.81 0.50 0.70
N THR A 7 17.69 0.85 1.31
CA THR A 7 17.52 2.12 2.04
C THR A 7 18.07 2.08 3.47
N GLY A 8 18.39 0.90 4.00
CA GLY A 8 18.83 0.71 5.39
C GLY A 8 17.71 0.88 6.43
N ILE A 9 16.46 1.04 5.99
CA ILE A 9 15.30 1.18 6.88
C ILE A 9 14.68 -0.20 7.03
N GLU A 10 14.80 -0.77 8.23
CA GLU A 10 14.14 -2.02 8.60
C GLU A 10 12.92 -1.72 9.46
N TYR A 11 11.74 -2.18 9.03
CA TYR A 11 10.51 -2.05 9.80
C TYR A 11 10.30 -3.32 10.62
N GLN A 12 10.62 -3.25 11.91
CA GLN A 12 10.39 -4.36 12.85
C GLN A 12 9.22 -4.01 13.76
N SER A 13 8.14 -4.79 13.68
CA SER A 13 7.09 -4.75 14.70
C SER A 13 7.64 -5.39 15.97
N LEU A 14 7.89 -4.57 16.99
CA LEU A 14 8.44 -5.02 18.27
C LEU A 14 7.42 -5.82 19.11
N ILE A 15 6.13 -5.64 18.83
CA ILE A 15 5.02 -6.30 19.52
C ILE A 15 4.04 -6.82 18.46
N PRO A 16 3.92 -8.15 18.27
CA PRO A 16 3.01 -8.73 17.29
C PRO A 16 1.57 -8.24 17.48
N GLY A 17 0.95 -7.78 16.40
CA GLY A 17 -0.43 -7.26 16.42
C GLY A 17 -0.56 -5.79 16.83
N LEU A 18 0.53 -5.14 17.27
CA LEU A 18 0.53 -3.71 17.52
C LEU A 18 0.73 -2.93 16.22
N VAL A 19 -0.21 -2.03 15.93
CA VAL A 19 -0.08 -1.03 14.85
C VAL A 19 0.66 0.18 15.42
N PRO A 20 1.75 0.64 14.80
CA PRO A 20 2.42 1.85 15.26
C PRO A 20 1.54 3.09 15.09
N GLU A 21 1.62 4.03 16.03
CA GLU A 21 0.82 5.26 16.01
C GLU A 21 0.96 6.03 14.70
N TYR A 22 2.17 6.08 14.14
CA TYR A 22 2.41 6.70 12.84
C TYR A 22 1.47 6.15 11.76
N GLU A 23 1.31 4.83 11.71
CA GLU A 23 0.45 4.16 10.74
C GLU A 23 -1.03 4.40 11.03
N GLU A 24 -1.43 4.40 12.30
CA GLU A 24 -2.80 4.80 12.68
C GLU A 24 -3.12 6.23 12.27
N ARG A 25 -2.16 7.15 12.39
CA ARG A 25 -2.34 8.55 11.99
C ARG A 25 -2.50 8.70 10.48
N GLU A 26 -1.71 7.97 9.70
CA GLU A 26 -1.86 7.97 8.24
C GLU A 26 -3.19 7.34 7.82
N ALA A 27 -3.62 6.25 8.46
CA ALA A 27 -4.94 5.66 8.25
C ALA A 27 -6.08 6.64 8.60
N ALA A 28 -5.95 7.40 9.68
CA ALA A 28 -6.91 8.43 10.06
C ALA A 28 -7.01 9.53 9.00
N ARG A 29 -5.87 10.02 8.50
CA ARG A 29 -5.82 11.03 7.43
C ARG A 29 -6.44 10.52 6.13
N PHE A 30 -6.12 9.28 5.76
CA PHE A 30 -6.69 8.60 4.61
C PHE A 30 -8.23 8.47 4.71
N GLY A 31 -8.74 8.16 5.90
CA GLY A 31 -10.17 8.11 6.19
C GLY A 31 -10.83 9.48 6.42
N HIS A 32 -10.10 10.59 6.22
CA HIS A 32 -10.58 11.95 6.47
C HIS A 32 -11.03 12.23 7.92
N TYR A 33 -10.47 11.53 8.90
CA TYR A 33 -10.71 11.78 10.32
C TYR A 33 -9.70 12.80 10.88
N THR A 34 -10.15 13.62 11.84
CA THR A 34 -9.19 14.24 12.77
C THR A 34 -8.64 13.18 13.71
N TRP A 35 -7.44 13.40 14.28
CA TRP A 35 -6.89 12.44 15.24
C TRP A 35 -7.79 12.23 16.48
N ARG A 36 -8.49 13.28 16.91
CA ARG A 36 -9.42 13.20 18.04
C ARG A 36 -10.63 12.31 17.69
N ASP A 37 -11.19 12.49 16.50
CA ASP A 37 -12.33 11.69 16.05
C ASP A 37 -11.93 10.25 15.79
N TRP A 38 -10.72 10.02 15.28
CA TRP A 38 -10.19 8.68 15.12
C TRP A 38 -10.12 7.92 16.45
N LEU A 39 -9.59 8.56 17.50
CA LEU A 39 -9.47 7.93 18.81
C LEU A 39 -10.82 7.68 19.50
N SER A 40 -11.88 8.41 19.13
CA SER A 40 -13.22 8.16 19.65
C SER A 40 -13.94 7.01 18.95
N LEU A 41 -13.41 6.51 17.82
CA LEU A 41 -13.96 5.33 17.14
C LEU A 41 -13.81 4.06 18.00
N PRO A 42 -14.73 3.09 17.88
CA PRO A 42 -14.54 1.74 18.38
C PRO A 42 -13.21 1.14 17.89
N TYR A 43 -12.59 0.31 18.73
CA TYR A 43 -11.31 -0.31 18.42
C TYR A 43 -11.33 -1.07 17.09
N LEU A 44 -12.38 -1.86 16.83
CA LEU A 44 -12.52 -2.63 15.60
C LEU A 44 -12.59 -1.73 14.36
N ASP A 45 -13.25 -0.58 14.45
CA ASP A 45 -13.36 0.35 13.32
C ASP A 45 -12.00 0.96 12.98
N ARG A 46 -11.18 1.28 13.99
CA ARG A 46 -9.79 1.73 13.78
C ARG A 46 -8.96 0.65 13.10
N VAL A 47 -9.08 -0.61 13.53
CA VAL A 47 -8.36 -1.74 12.93
C VAL A 47 -8.76 -1.93 11.47
N VAL A 48 -10.05 -1.86 11.16
CA VAL A 48 -10.55 -1.95 9.77
C VAL A 48 -10.03 -0.78 8.93
N GLY A 49 -10.01 0.44 9.49
CA GLY A 49 -9.46 1.61 8.81
C GLY A 49 -7.97 1.46 8.48
N VAL A 50 -7.16 0.94 9.41
CA VAL A 50 -5.74 0.63 9.15
C VAL A 50 -5.59 -0.44 8.09
N ALA A 51 -6.40 -1.51 8.16
CA ALA A 51 -6.36 -2.58 7.16
C ALA A 51 -6.72 -2.05 5.75
N HIS A 52 -7.73 -1.19 5.65
CA HIS A 52 -8.11 -0.56 4.39
C HIS A 52 -6.99 0.32 3.83
N TYR A 53 -6.39 1.17 4.67
CA TYR A 53 -5.24 1.99 4.32
C TYR A 53 -4.06 1.16 3.77
N ARG A 54 -3.70 0.06 4.45
CA ARG A 54 -2.65 -0.86 4.00
C ARG A 54 -2.95 -1.46 2.64
N MET A 55 -4.17 -1.96 2.45
CA MET A 55 -4.59 -2.56 1.19
C MET A 55 -4.55 -1.57 0.05
N PHE A 56 -5.02 -0.34 0.28
CA PHE A 56 -4.97 0.73 -0.70
C PHE A 56 -3.53 1.01 -1.15
N HIS A 57 -2.60 1.19 -0.22
CA HIS A 57 -1.20 1.44 -0.57
C HIS A 57 -0.52 0.28 -1.27
N LEU A 58 -0.82 -0.97 -0.89
CA LEU A 58 -0.31 -2.14 -1.61
C LEU A 58 -0.80 -2.16 -3.06
N ILE A 59 -2.06 -1.82 -3.30
CA ILE A 59 -2.62 -1.74 -4.66
C ILE A 59 -1.96 -0.61 -5.44
N GLU A 60 -1.82 0.58 -4.87
CA GLU A 60 -1.15 1.71 -5.53
C GLU A 60 0.29 1.40 -5.91
N LEU A 61 1.06 0.79 -4.98
CA LEU A 61 2.45 0.44 -5.21
C LEU A 61 2.62 -0.48 -6.42
N HIS A 62 1.70 -1.43 -6.59
CA HIS A 62 1.73 -2.41 -7.68
C HIS A 62 0.94 -2.00 -8.92
N HIS A 63 0.24 -0.87 -8.89
CA HIS A 63 -0.58 -0.43 -10.02
C HIS A 63 0.27 -0.21 -11.27
N ASN A 64 1.39 0.54 -11.13
CA ASN A 64 2.28 0.83 -12.26
C ASN A 64 2.95 -0.43 -12.82
N ASP A 65 3.31 -1.38 -11.95
CA ASP A 65 3.87 -2.67 -12.38
C ASP A 65 2.88 -3.45 -13.23
N ALA A 66 1.60 -3.47 -12.84
CA ALA A 66 0.53 -4.11 -13.59
C ALA A 66 0.31 -3.44 -14.97
N VAL A 67 0.32 -2.11 -15.01
CA VAL A 67 0.19 -1.34 -16.27
C VAL A 67 1.34 -1.64 -17.23
N ILE A 68 2.59 -1.61 -16.74
CA ILE A 68 3.78 -1.91 -17.55
C ILE A 68 3.71 -3.34 -18.10
N THR A 69 3.37 -4.31 -17.25
CA THR A 69 3.27 -5.72 -17.65
C THR A 69 2.25 -5.92 -18.77
N GLU A 70 1.09 -5.25 -18.68
CA GLU A 70 0.07 -5.32 -19.72
C GLU A 70 0.50 -4.62 -21.02
N GLN A 71 1.19 -3.48 -20.94
CA GLN A 71 1.76 -2.81 -22.11
C GLN A 71 2.77 -3.70 -22.83
N GLU A 72 3.71 -4.30 -22.11
CA GLU A 72 4.69 -5.24 -22.68
C GLU A 72 4.00 -6.44 -23.35
N ARG A 73 2.94 -6.97 -22.73
CA ARG A 73 2.16 -8.09 -23.31
C ARG A 73 1.56 -7.69 -24.65
N ARG A 74 0.97 -6.50 -24.75
CA ARG A 74 0.36 -5.98 -26.00
C ARG A 74 1.40 -5.74 -27.08
N GLU A 75 2.54 -5.15 -26.74
CA GLU A 75 3.63 -4.92 -27.70
C GLU A 75 4.18 -6.22 -28.28
N ARG A 76 4.34 -7.26 -27.45
CA ARG A 76 4.78 -8.59 -27.92
C ARG A 76 3.77 -9.20 -28.90
N GLN A 77 2.47 -9.09 -28.60
CA GLN A 77 1.41 -9.58 -29.47
C GLN A 77 1.38 -8.81 -30.81
N ALA A 78 1.51 -7.48 -30.78
CA ALA A 78 1.54 -6.66 -31.99
C ALA A 78 2.73 -6.99 -32.91
N ARG A 79 3.93 -7.18 -32.34
CA ARG A 79 5.12 -7.61 -33.10
C ARG A 79 4.95 -8.99 -33.72
N ALA A 80 4.34 -9.93 -32.99
CA ALA A 80 4.09 -11.28 -33.50
C ALA A 80 3.06 -11.33 -34.63
N SER A 81 2.14 -10.36 -34.72
CA SER A 81 1.17 -10.25 -35.82
C SER A 81 1.70 -9.54 -37.08
N GLN A 82 2.90 -8.95 -37.03
CA GLN A 82 3.49 -8.20 -38.15
C GLN A 82 4.60 -8.97 -38.89
N GLY A 83 5.03 -10.13 -38.39
CA GLY A 83 5.95 -11.06 -39.05
C GLY A 83 5.22 -12.30 -39.53
#